data_AF-A0A1R3FTX8-F1
#
_entry.id   AF-A0A1R3FTX8-F1
#
_cell.length_a   1.000
_cell.length_b   1.000
_cell.length_c   1.000
_cell.angle_alpha   90.00
_cell.angle_beta   90.00
_cell.angle_gamma   90.00
#
_symmetry.space_group_name_H-M   'P 1'
#
loop_
_entity.id
_entity.type
_entity.pdbx_description
1 polymer ?
#
loop_
_entity_poly.entity_id
_entity_poly.type
_entity_poly.pdbx_seq_one_letter_code
_entity_poly.pdbx_strand_id
1 'polypeptide(L)'
;MTLYFGLFCFVLPYVLFLYSDLFNDFVQSCYNIAPEITTITSVIYCYLTIRSFYFGFVPNIKNKKKVYISQINMLASAMVSIGLIGTFIGLVEMISSISGVLNNQSPGEINSMTDGIGSSLNGMSFAFLTSILGVGTSAYVIFSGFFIASNMDKATNTNISDCMNPDSIYERVNEMEKKLSSLRLSNIEYDVDLLSVMVKTNDNLNSLISKKEENNKILLNINELLNSLKEEQVNNVDDIKTLSRNSNVIVEVIGEINENNSSSTKKIDSILKLSSVNNKLLKLIYQRFKIYSEYIEKFKRNIFDTFQ
;
A
#
# COMPACT_ATOMS: atom_id res chain seq x y z
N MET A 1 -23.91 43.04 -5.08
CA MET A 1 -22.74 42.90 -4.20
C MET A 1 -22.19 41.47 -4.20
N THR A 2 -23.03 40.47 -4.00
CA THR A 2 -22.65 39.05 -3.96
C THR A 2 -22.04 38.49 -5.27
N LEU A 3 -22.32 39.07 -6.44
CA LEU A 3 -21.74 38.65 -7.73
C LEU A 3 -20.25 39.04 -7.83
N TYR A 4 -19.91 40.27 -7.44
CA TYR A 4 -18.53 40.75 -7.40
C TYR A 4 -17.70 39.98 -6.38
N PHE A 5 -18.31 39.59 -5.26
CA PHE A 5 -17.66 38.74 -4.26
C PHE A 5 -17.31 37.35 -4.82
N GLY A 6 -18.23 36.70 -5.54
CA GLY A 6 -17.94 35.42 -6.19
C GLY A 6 -16.87 35.53 -7.30
N LEU A 7 -16.91 36.57 -8.13
CA LEU A 7 -15.86 36.82 -9.13
C LEU A 7 -14.50 37.10 -8.48
N PHE A 8 -14.49 37.87 -7.39
CA PHE A 8 -13.28 38.12 -6.60
C PHE A 8 -12.68 36.82 -6.07
N CYS A 9 -13.50 35.90 -5.53
CA CYS A 9 -13.04 34.58 -5.11
C CYS A 9 -12.44 33.76 -6.28
N PHE A 10 -12.94 33.85 -7.51
CA PHE A 10 -12.30 33.16 -8.64
C PHE A 10 -10.96 33.77 -9.08
N VAL A 11 -10.73 35.05 -8.80
CA VAL A 11 -9.48 35.75 -9.14
C VAL A 11 -8.46 35.66 -8.00
N LEU A 12 -8.90 35.49 -6.76
CA LEU A 12 -8.08 35.48 -5.56
C LEU A 12 -6.89 34.49 -5.65
N PRO A 13 -7.03 33.23 -6.12
CA PRO A 13 -5.89 32.32 -6.20
C PRO A 13 -4.80 32.78 -7.17
N TYR A 14 -5.15 33.49 -8.25
CA TYR A 14 -4.16 34.10 -9.15
C TYR A 14 -3.42 35.26 -8.49
N VAL A 15 -4.13 36.07 -7.69
CA VAL A 15 -3.51 37.15 -6.92
C VAL A 15 -2.58 36.58 -5.85
N LEU A 16 -3.02 35.54 -5.14
CA LEU A 16 -2.20 34.85 -4.14
C LEU A 16 -0.95 34.23 -4.77
N PHE A 17 -1.06 33.67 -5.98
CA PHE A 17 0.10 33.14 -6.70
C PHE A 17 1.15 34.20 -7.06
N LEU A 18 0.74 35.44 -7.32
CA LEU A 18 1.65 36.53 -7.66
C LEU A 18 2.26 37.25 -6.45
N TYR A 19 1.56 37.26 -5.30
CA TYR A 19 1.94 38.06 -4.13
C TYR A 19 2.41 37.24 -2.92
N SER A 20 2.04 35.96 -2.82
CA SER A 20 2.37 35.12 -1.66
C SER A 20 3.41 34.08 -2.08
N ASP A 21 4.64 34.25 -1.59
CA ASP A 21 5.73 33.29 -1.79
C ASP A 21 5.30 31.88 -1.33
N LEU A 22 4.56 31.79 -0.22
CA LEU A 22 4.09 30.52 0.32
C LEU A 22 3.11 29.78 -0.63
N PHE A 23 2.24 30.52 -1.32
CA PHE A 23 1.32 29.92 -2.29
C PHE A 23 2.04 29.55 -3.58
N ASN A 24 3.00 30.37 -3.99
CA ASN A 24 3.87 30.07 -5.13
C ASN A 24 4.67 28.79 -4.89
N ASP A 25 5.36 28.70 -3.75
CA ASP A 25 6.14 27.53 -3.33
C ASP A 25 5.28 26.26 -3.26
N PHE A 26 4.04 26.38 -2.78
CA PHE A 26 3.10 25.26 -2.78
C PHE A 26 2.74 24.80 -4.19
N VAL A 27 2.39 25.71 -5.10
CA VAL A 27 2.04 25.37 -6.49
C VAL A 27 3.28 24.82 -7.23
N GLN A 28 4.45 25.39 -6.99
CA GLN A 28 5.71 24.95 -7.57
C GLN A 28 6.08 23.55 -7.06
N SER A 29 5.84 23.27 -5.78
CA SER A 29 6.01 21.91 -5.21
C SER A 29 5.05 20.91 -5.87
N CYS A 30 3.79 21.31 -6.11
CA CYS A 30 2.85 20.49 -6.87
C CYS A 30 3.32 20.21 -8.29
N TYR A 31 3.83 21.23 -8.97
CA TYR A 31 4.30 21.10 -10.33
C TYR A 31 5.56 20.24 -10.45
N ASN A 32 6.49 20.36 -9.50
CA ASN A 32 7.74 19.59 -9.50
C ASN A 32 7.50 18.10 -9.23
N ILE A 33 6.53 17.76 -8.38
CA ILE A 33 6.24 16.38 -8.00
C ILE A 33 5.25 15.73 -8.97
N ALA A 34 4.20 16.45 -9.38
CA ALA A 34 3.11 15.93 -10.20
C ALA A 34 2.72 16.88 -11.35
N PRO A 35 3.58 17.02 -12.38
CA PRO A 35 3.41 18.03 -13.43
C PRO A 35 2.14 17.80 -14.26
N GLU A 36 1.81 16.55 -14.59
CA GLU A 36 0.64 16.21 -15.43
C GLU A 36 -0.67 16.56 -14.71
N ILE A 37 -0.80 16.12 -13.46
CA ILE A 37 -2.00 16.33 -12.64
C ILE A 37 -2.21 17.82 -12.34
N THR A 38 -1.13 18.51 -11.99
CA THR A 38 -1.15 19.95 -11.70
C THR A 38 -1.54 20.75 -12.95
N THR A 39 -1.00 20.39 -14.12
CA THR A 39 -1.31 21.07 -15.39
C THR A 39 -2.78 20.87 -15.77
N ILE A 40 -3.29 19.64 -15.73
CA ILE A 40 -4.70 19.35 -16.07
C ILE A 40 -5.64 20.12 -15.13
N THR A 41 -5.36 20.09 -13.82
CA THR A 41 -6.19 20.78 -12.82
C THR A 41 -6.15 22.30 -13.01
N SER A 42 -4.98 22.86 -13.33
CA SER A 42 -4.82 24.29 -13.63
C SER A 42 -5.60 24.71 -14.88
N VAL A 43 -5.56 23.91 -15.95
CA VAL A 43 -6.33 24.17 -17.19
C VAL A 43 -7.84 24.15 -16.92
N ILE A 44 -8.33 23.17 -16.17
CA ILE A 44 -9.75 23.10 -15.77
C ILE A 44 -10.14 24.33 -14.95
N TYR A 45 -9.29 24.71 -13.99
CA TYR A 45 -9.54 25.89 -13.16
C TYR A 45 -9.58 27.18 -14.00
N CYS A 46 -8.65 27.35 -14.93
CA CYS A 46 -8.62 28.50 -15.84
C CYS A 46 -9.88 28.57 -16.72
N TYR A 47 -10.30 27.44 -17.29
CA TYR A 47 -11.55 27.35 -18.04
C TYR A 47 -12.76 27.76 -17.21
N LEU A 48 -12.85 27.30 -15.95
CA LEU A 48 -13.91 27.67 -15.02
C LEU A 48 -13.90 29.17 -14.71
N THR A 49 -12.73 29.78 -14.47
CA THR A 49 -12.63 31.22 -14.24
C THR A 49 -13.17 32.02 -15.43
N ILE A 50 -12.74 31.70 -16.65
CA ILE A 50 -13.22 32.37 -17.87
C ILE A 50 -14.74 32.19 -18.03
N ARG A 51 -15.24 30.98 -17.79
CA ARG A 51 -16.66 30.67 -17.92
C ARG A 51 -17.52 31.38 -16.87
N SER A 52 -17.01 31.50 -15.64
CA SER A 52 -17.62 32.28 -14.56
C SER A 52 -17.69 33.77 -14.88
N PHE A 53 -16.67 34.32 -15.54
CA PHE A 53 -16.72 35.69 -16.08
C PHE A 53 -17.78 35.84 -17.17
N TYR A 54 -17.80 34.94 -18.16
CA TYR A 54 -18.81 34.97 -19.24
C TYR A 54 -20.25 34.96 -18.70
N PHE A 55 -20.53 34.05 -17.77
CA PHE A 55 -21.83 33.99 -17.11
C PHE A 55 -22.04 35.11 -16.08
N GLY A 56 -21.00 35.76 -15.54
CA GLY A 56 -21.16 36.95 -14.71
C GLY A 56 -21.74 38.13 -15.51
N PHE A 57 -21.19 38.39 -16.70
CA PHE A 57 -21.45 39.62 -17.45
C PHE A 57 -22.56 39.52 -18.51
N VAL A 58 -22.89 38.34 -19.05
CA VAL A 58 -23.93 38.21 -20.09
C VAL A 58 -25.34 38.19 -19.46
N PRO A 59 -26.22 39.19 -19.66
CA PRO A 59 -27.45 39.32 -18.88
C PRO A 59 -28.62 38.42 -19.31
N ASN A 60 -28.56 37.73 -20.46
CA ASN A 60 -29.80 37.30 -21.14
C ASN A 60 -29.78 35.86 -21.70
N ILE A 61 -29.42 34.88 -20.88
CA ILE A 61 -29.40 33.45 -21.27
C ILE A 61 -30.55 32.71 -20.55
N LYS A 62 -31.45 32.07 -21.31
CA LYS A 62 -32.46 31.17 -20.72
C LYS A 62 -31.77 30.03 -19.97
N ASN A 63 -32.22 29.71 -18.76
CA ASN A 63 -31.65 28.66 -17.89
C ASN A 63 -30.18 28.86 -17.45
N LYS A 64 -29.68 30.10 -17.46
CA LYS A 64 -28.31 30.49 -17.09
C LYS A 64 -27.77 29.80 -15.83
N LYS A 65 -28.55 29.82 -14.75
CA LYS A 65 -28.17 29.24 -13.46
C LYS A 65 -28.02 27.72 -13.54
N LYS A 66 -28.96 27.02 -14.17
CA LYS A 66 -28.95 25.55 -14.27
C LYS A 66 -27.73 25.07 -15.04
N VAL A 67 -27.41 25.72 -16.18
CA VAL A 67 -26.23 25.39 -16.99
C VAL A 67 -24.94 25.65 -16.21
N TYR A 68 -24.84 26.80 -15.55
CA TYR A 68 -23.65 27.17 -14.78
C TYR A 68 -23.39 26.22 -13.61
N ILE A 69 -24.40 25.92 -12.79
CA ILE A 69 -24.28 24.98 -11.67
C ILE A 69 -23.90 23.58 -12.18
N SER A 70 -24.51 23.13 -13.28
CA SER A 70 -24.20 21.83 -13.87
C SER A 70 -22.74 21.75 -14.32
N GLN A 71 -22.21 22.80 -14.96
CA GLN A 71 -20.82 22.85 -15.42
C GLN A 71 -19.82 22.86 -14.25
N ILE A 72 -20.10 23.65 -13.21
CA ILE A 72 -19.27 23.70 -12.01
C ILE A 72 -19.24 22.34 -11.32
N ASN A 73 -20.40 21.72 -11.09
CA ASN A 73 -20.46 20.44 -10.39
C ASN A 73 -19.74 19.34 -11.19
N MET A 74 -19.94 19.29 -12.51
CA MET A 74 -19.28 18.28 -13.35
C MET A 74 -17.75 18.43 -13.33
N LEU A 75 -17.23 19.65 -13.49
CA LEU A 75 -15.79 19.90 -13.50
C LEU A 75 -15.16 19.78 -12.11
N ALA A 76 -15.87 20.18 -11.06
CA ALA A 76 -15.41 19.96 -9.69
C ALA A 76 -15.33 18.46 -9.36
N SER A 77 -16.33 17.65 -9.76
CA SER A 77 -16.26 16.19 -9.62
C SER A 77 -15.12 15.58 -10.43
N ALA A 78 -14.82 16.12 -11.62
CA ALA A 78 -13.66 15.68 -12.41
C ALA A 78 -12.34 16.01 -11.69
N MET A 79 -12.19 17.20 -11.10
CA MET A 79 -11.00 17.60 -10.33
C MET A 79 -10.78 16.71 -9.09
N VAL A 80 -11.85 16.35 -8.38
CA VAL A 80 -11.77 15.35 -7.28
C VAL A 80 -11.27 14.01 -7.81
N SER A 81 -11.84 13.54 -8.92
CA SER A 81 -11.45 12.26 -9.53
C SER A 81 -9.99 12.25 -9.99
N ILE A 82 -9.50 13.36 -10.55
CA ILE A 82 -8.10 13.55 -10.93
C ILE A 82 -7.18 13.48 -9.70
N GLY A 83 -7.57 14.10 -8.58
CA GLY A 83 -6.83 13.99 -7.31
C GLY A 83 -6.78 12.56 -6.76
N LEU A 84 -7.89 11.82 -6.86
CA LEU A 84 -7.95 10.41 -6.47
C LEU A 84 -7.09 9.52 -7.39
N ILE A 85 -7.05 9.81 -8.69
CA ILE A 85 -6.16 9.13 -9.65
C ILE A 85 -4.69 9.38 -9.27
N GLY A 86 -4.32 10.62 -8.94
CA GLY A 86 -2.99 10.93 -8.45
C GLY A 86 -2.64 10.17 -7.17
N THR A 87 -3.59 10.03 -6.25
CA THR A 87 -3.41 9.23 -5.03
C THR A 87 -3.15 7.76 -5.35
N PHE A 88 -3.90 7.19 -6.30
CA PHE A 88 -3.71 5.81 -6.73
C PHE A 88 -2.33 5.60 -7.37
N ILE A 89 -1.90 6.51 -8.24
CA ILE A 89 -0.58 6.46 -8.88
C ILE A 89 0.54 6.50 -7.84
N GLY A 90 0.48 7.43 -6.88
CA GLY A 90 1.51 7.52 -5.83
C GLY A 90 1.57 6.31 -4.90
N LEU A 91 0.41 5.67 -4.60
CA LEU A 91 0.38 4.40 -3.86
C LEU A 91 1.03 3.25 -4.65
N VAL A 92 0.77 3.17 -5.96
CA VAL A 92 1.42 2.17 -6.82
C VAL A 92 2.93 2.38 -6.86
N GLU A 93 3.40 3.61 -6.96
CA GLU A 93 4.82 3.95 -6.96
C GLU A 93 5.51 3.60 -5.63
N MET A 94 4.82 3.84 -4.50
CA MET A 94 5.27 3.44 -3.17
C MET A 94 5.42 1.91 -3.06
N ILE A 95 4.40 1.14 -3.48
CA ILE A 95 4.44 -0.33 -3.43
C ILE A 95 5.54 -0.88 -4.34
N SER A 96 5.67 -0.31 -5.55
CA SER A 96 6.72 -0.68 -6.50
C SER A 96 8.11 -0.47 -5.91
N SER A 97 8.34 0.68 -5.27
CA SER A 97 9.62 1.02 -4.62
C SER A 97 9.98 0.04 -3.50
N ILE A 98 9.02 -0.31 -2.64
CA ILE A 98 9.23 -1.30 -1.55
C ILE A 98 9.50 -2.69 -2.12
N SER A 99 8.76 -3.11 -3.14
CA SER A 99 8.97 -4.42 -3.79
C SER A 99 10.36 -4.53 -4.42
N GLY A 100 10.88 -3.43 -4.99
CA GLY A 100 12.22 -3.36 -5.56
C GLY A 100 13.32 -3.55 -4.51
N VAL A 101 13.16 -2.96 -3.33
CA VAL A 101 14.11 -3.14 -2.21
C VAL A 101 14.07 -4.57 -1.66
N LEU A 102 12.87 -5.15 -1.53
CA LEU A 102 12.70 -6.50 -0.99
C LEU A 102 13.21 -7.59 -1.95
N ASN A 103 13.07 -7.38 -3.26
CA ASN A 103 13.50 -8.36 -4.27
C ASN A 103 15.00 -8.28 -4.62
N ASN A 104 15.66 -7.14 -4.39
CA ASN A 104 17.07 -6.91 -4.74
C ASN A 104 18.02 -6.97 -3.54
N GLN A 105 17.79 -7.87 -2.57
CA GLN A 105 18.69 -8.05 -1.43
C GLN A 105 20.02 -8.71 -1.82
N SER A 106 20.94 -7.94 -2.39
CA SER A 106 22.37 -8.26 -2.34
C SER A 106 22.94 -7.80 -0.99
N PRO A 107 23.73 -8.61 -0.27
CA PRO A 107 24.23 -8.26 1.05
C PRO A 107 25.30 -7.16 0.93
N GLY A 108 24.94 -5.89 1.15
CA GLY A 108 25.91 -4.80 1.26
C GLY A 108 25.46 -3.39 0.89
N GLU A 109 24.31 -3.19 0.24
CA GLU A 109 23.95 -1.87 -0.27
C GLU A 109 22.95 -1.13 0.64
N ILE A 110 23.46 -0.48 1.68
CA ILE A 110 22.68 0.50 2.46
C ILE A 110 22.14 1.61 1.55
N ASN A 111 22.85 1.93 0.47
CA ASN A 111 22.44 2.92 -0.52
C ASN A 111 21.15 2.52 -1.25
N SER A 112 20.98 1.24 -1.65
CA SER A 112 19.77 0.78 -2.33
C SER A 112 18.54 0.76 -1.40
N MET A 113 18.75 0.52 -0.11
CA MET A 113 17.70 0.70 0.90
C MET A 113 17.31 2.17 1.10
N THR A 114 18.30 3.07 1.15
CA THR A 114 18.06 4.50 1.36
C THR A 114 17.34 5.12 0.15
N ASP A 115 17.74 4.74 -1.06
CA ASP A 115 17.11 5.18 -2.30
C ASP A 115 15.67 4.66 -2.43
N GLY A 116 15.42 3.40 -2.06
CA GLY A 116 14.06 2.84 -2.08
C GLY A 116 13.11 3.47 -1.04
N ILE A 117 13.63 3.87 0.13
CA ILE A 117 12.88 4.66 1.12
C ILE A 117 12.60 6.05 0.58
N GLY A 118 13.60 6.72 -0.01
CA GLY A 118 13.44 8.04 -0.63
C GLY A 118 12.39 8.04 -1.75
N SER A 119 12.42 7.03 -2.61
CA SER A 119 11.42 6.82 -3.67
C SER A 119 10.02 6.57 -3.11
N SER A 120 9.90 5.75 -2.06
CA SER A 120 8.62 5.51 -1.39
C SER A 120 8.05 6.78 -0.73
N LEU A 121 8.91 7.61 -0.15
CA LEU A 121 8.54 8.89 0.46
C LEU A 121 8.07 9.90 -0.59
N ASN A 122 8.71 9.91 -1.77
CA ASN A 122 8.30 10.71 -2.91
C ASN A 122 6.93 10.27 -3.44
N GLY A 123 6.69 8.96 -3.61
CA GLY A 123 5.38 8.44 -4.01
C GLY A 123 4.25 8.78 -3.02
N MET A 124 4.55 8.75 -1.72
CA MET A 124 3.62 9.20 -0.68
C MET A 124 3.34 10.70 -0.79
N SER A 125 4.38 11.51 -0.98
CA SER A 125 4.25 12.97 -1.15
C SER A 125 3.45 13.31 -2.40
N PHE A 126 3.69 12.63 -3.51
CA PHE A 126 2.91 12.73 -4.74
C PHE A 126 1.42 12.47 -4.49
N ALA A 127 1.10 11.36 -3.83
CA ALA A 127 -0.29 10.99 -3.53
C ALA A 127 -0.99 12.04 -2.65
N PHE A 128 -0.31 12.51 -1.61
CA PHE A 128 -0.86 13.49 -0.68
C PHE A 128 -1.10 14.85 -1.35
N LEU A 129 -0.12 15.36 -2.09
CA LEU A 129 -0.18 16.67 -2.69
C LEU A 129 -1.22 16.73 -3.82
N THR A 130 -1.29 15.68 -4.65
CA THR A 130 -2.31 15.58 -5.72
C THR A 130 -3.73 15.48 -5.16
N SER A 131 -3.90 14.82 -4.00
CA SER A 131 -5.19 14.77 -3.29
C SER A 131 -5.61 16.14 -2.76
N ILE A 132 -4.71 16.86 -2.08
CA ILE A 132 -4.98 18.23 -1.59
C ILE A 132 -5.31 19.14 -2.77
N LEU A 133 -4.55 19.04 -3.87
CA LEU A 133 -4.77 19.87 -5.04
C LEU A 133 -6.12 19.57 -5.68
N GLY A 134 -6.51 18.31 -5.90
CA GLY A 134 -7.80 17.96 -6.52
C GLY A 134 -9.01 18.25 -5.63
N VAL A 135 -8.98 17.82 -4.36
CA VAL A 135 -10.10 18.00 -3.42
C VAL A 135 -10.19 19.45 -2.92
N GLY A 136 -9.05 20.08 -2.64
CA GLY A 136 -9.01 21.46 -2.18
C GLY A 136 -9.48 22.45 -3.25
N THR A 137 -9.00 22.31 -4.49
CA THR A 137 -9.42 23.21 -5.57
C THR A 137 -10.89 23.01 -5.96
N SER A 138 -11.39 21.78 -5.97
CA SER A 138 -12.81 21.50 -6.26
C SER A 138 -13.75 22.09 -5.21
N ALA A 139 -13.44 21.92 -3.91
CA ALA A 139 -14.20 22.54 -2.83
C ALA A 139 -14.21 24.07 -2.94
N TYR A 140 -13.05 24.65 -3.27
CA TYR A 140 -12.92 26.10 -3.48
C TYR A 140 -13.76 26.60 -4.66
N VAL A 141 -13.72 25.89 -5.79
CA VAL A 141 -14.51 26.21 -6.99
C VAL A 141 -16.00 26.15 -6.70
N ILE A 142 -16.49 25.13 -5.99
CA ILE A 142 -17.91 25.00 -5.63
C ILE A 142 -18.32 26.14 -4.71
N PHE A 143 -17.51 26.45 -3.70
CA PHE A 143 -17.76 27.56 -2.78
C PHE A 143 -17.87 28.89 -3.53
N SER A 144 -16.91 29.21 -4.39
CA SER A 144 -16.92 30.43 -5.22
C SER A 144 -18.10 30.44 -6.20
N GLY A 145 -18.39 29.28 -6.81
CA GLY A 145 -19.49 29.07 -7.74
C GLY A 145 -20.86 29.31 -7.12
N PHE A 146 -21.05 28.91 -5.86
CA PHE A 146 -22.29 29.09 -5.12
C PHE A 146 -22.67 30.58 -4.98
N PHE A 147 -21.70 31.46 -4.68
CA PHE A 147 -21.95 32.90 -4.59
C PHE A 147 -22.42 33.48 -5.92
N ILE A 148 -21.81 33.08 -7.05
CA ILE A 148 -22.23 33.55 -8.37
C ILE A 148 -23.65 33.04 -8.69
N ALA A 149 -23.92 31.76 -8.45
CA ALA A 149 -25.22 31.15 -8.71
C ALA A 149 -26.36 31.79 -7.90
N SER A 150 -26.11 32.16 -6.64
CA SER A 150 -27.09 32.83 -5.77
C SER A 150 -27.57 34.18 -6.30
N ASN A 151 -26.74 34.89 -7.09
CA ASN A 151 -27.15 36.17 -7.70
C ASN A 151 -28.06 35.99 -8.92
N MET A 152 -28.01 34.84 -9.57
CA MET A 152 -28.76 34.60 -10.79
C MET A 152 -30.27 34.41 -10.55
N ASP A 153 -30.68 34.05 -9.33
CA ASP A 153 -32.11 33.90 -8.98
C ASP A 153 -32.86 35.22 -8.83
N LYS A 154 -32.15 36.30 -8.48
CA LYS A 154 -32.78 37.59 -8.17
C LYS A 154 -33.21 38.37 -9.42
N ALA A 155 -32.65 38.04 -10.59
CA ALA A 155 -32.91 38.74 -11.86
C ALA A 155 -34.19 38.27 -12.58
N THR A 156 -34.79 37.15 -12.18
CA THR A 156 -35.94 36.54 -12.88
C THR A 156 -37.32 36.91 -12.32
N ASN A 157 -37.40 37.68 -11.22
CA ASN A 157 -38.67 37.98 -10.52
C ASN A 157 -39.27 39.37 -10.80
N THR A 158 -38.73 40.18 -11.72
CA THR A 158 -39.15 41.58 -11.93
C THR A 158 -40.26 41.80 -12.97
N ASN A 159 -40.84 40.75 -13.57
CA ASN A 159 -41.87 40.89 -14.61
C ASN A 159 -43.29 40.58 -14.10
N ILE A 160 -43.74 41.26 -13.04
CA ILE A 160 -45.10 41.07 -12.46
C ILE A 160 -46.07 42.21 -12.86
N SER A 161 -45.63 43.21 -13.63
CA SER A 161 -46.43 44.43 -13.90
C SER A 161 -47.56 44.30 -14.94
N ASP A 162 -47.70 43.18 -15.66
CA ASP A 162 -48.69 43.03 -16.76
C ASP A 162 -50.05 42.43 -16.31
N CYS A 163 -50.32 42.37 -15.01
CA CYS A 163 -51.53 41.74 -14.47
C CYS A 163 -52.72 42.71 -14.34
N MET A 164 -53.16 43.37 -15.42
CA MET A 164 -54.37 44.21 -15.38
C MET A 164 -55.13 44.32 -16.72
N ASN A 165 -55.17 43.23 -17.50
CA ASN A 165 -56.03 43.14 -18.70
C ASN A 165 -57.04 41.98 -18.55
N PRO A 166 -58.37 42.21 -18.64
CA PRO A 166 -59.38 41.18 -18.37
C PRO A 166 -59.33 39.99 -19.34
N ASP A 167 -58.85 40.17 -20.58
CA ASP A 167 -58.66 39.08 -21.54
C ASP A 167 -57.51 38.13 -21.13
N SER A 168 -56.51 38.63 -20.40
CA SER A 168 -55.39 37.82 -19.88
C SER A 168 -55.79 36.91 -18.71
N ILE A 169 -56.93 37.20 -18.05
CA ILE A 169 -57.43 36.38 -16.94
C ILE A 169 -58.03 35.09 -17.47
N TYR A 170 -58.82 35.16 -18.55
CA TYR A 170 -59.38 33.97 -19.20
C TYR A 170 -58.28 33.08 -19.80
N GLU A 171 -57.27 33.69 -20.42
CA GLU A 171 -56.13 32.97 -20.95
C GLU A 171 -55.29 32.32 -19.83
N ARG A 172 -55.04 33.02 -18.72
CA ARG A 172 -54.39 32.45 -17.52
C ARG A 172 -55.19 31.34 -16.87
N VAL A 173 -56.52 31.45 -16.78
CA VAL A 173 -57.37 30.39 -16.21
C VAL A 173 -57.33 29.15 -17.08
N ASN A 174 -57.42 29.31 -18.40
CA ASN A 174 -57.32 28.20 -19.35
C ASN A 174 -55.90 27.58 -19.37
N GLU A 175 -54.86 28.40 -19.24
CA GLU A 175 -53.48 27.92 -19.08
C GLU A 175 -53.25 27.23 -17.73
N MET A 176 -53.88 27.71 -16.66
CA MET A 176 -53.87 27.07 -15.34
C MET A 176 -54.62 25.74 -15.36
N GLU A 177 -55.76 25.62 -16.05
CA GLU A 177 -56.47 24.35 -16.22
C GLU A 177 -55.66 23.35 -17.06
N LYS A 178 -55.01 23.80 -18.14
CA LYS A 178 -54.07 22.99 -18.92
C LYS A 178 -52.85 22.56 -18.10
N LYS A 179 -52.28 23.47 -17.30
CA LYS A 179 -51.19 23.13 -16.38
C LYS A 179 -51.65 22.16 -15.30
N LEU A 180 -52.83 22.36 -14.70
CA LEU A 180 -53.38 21.48 -13.67
C LEU A 180 -53.68 20.07 -14.21
N SER A 181 -54.18 19.95 -15.44
CA SER A 181 -54.39 18.67 -16.09
C SER A 181 -53.07 17.98 -16.48
N SER A 182 -52.07 18.73 -16.95
CA SER A 182 -50.72 18.20 -17.19
C SER A 182 -50.01 17.77 -15.90
N LEU A 183 -50.20 18.51 -14.80
CA LEU A 183 -49.67 18.16 -13.48
C LEU A 183 -50.37 16.92 -12.91
N ARG A 184 -51.69 16.76 -13.13
CA ARG A 184 -52.42 15.54 -12.75
C ARG A 184 -51.94 14.31 -13.49
N LEU A 185 -51.73 14.38 -14.81
CA LEU A 185 -51.16 13.25 -15.57
C LEU A 185 -49.71 12.98 -15.16
N SER A 186 -48.88 14.02 -15.03
CA SER A 186 -47.48 13.90 -14.62
C SER A 186 -47.33 13.29 -13.23
N ASN A 187 -48.24 13.60 -12.29
CA ASN A 187 -48.19 13.03 -10.94
C ASN A 187 -48.57 11.55 -10.95
N ILE A 188 -49.54 11.13 -11.77
CA ILE A 188 -49.91 9.71 -11.91
C ILE A 188 -48.79 8.92 -12.59
N GLU A 189 -48.17 9.48 -13.63
CA GLU A 189 -47.04 8.84 -14.32
C GLU A 189 -45.80 8.75 -13.41
N TYR A 190 -45.54 9.78 -12.60
CA TYR A 190 -44.48 9.77 -11.60
C TYR A 190 -44.73 8.77 -10.46
N ASP A 191 -45.97 8.64 -9.97
CA ASP A 191 -46.31 7.68 -8.91
C ASP A 191 -46.21 6.23 -9.39
N VAL A 192 -46.56 5.94 -10.66
CA VAL A 192 -46.39 4.62 -11.27
C VAL A 192 -44.90 4.30 -11.48
N ASP A 193 -44.10 5.28 -11.91
CA ASP A 193 -42.66 5.10 -12.09
C ASP A 193 -41.94 4.94 -10.74
N LEU A 194 -42.34 5.71 -9.71
CA LEU A 194 -41.86 5.57 -8.33
C LEU A 194 -42.19 4.19 -7.75
N LEU A 195 -43.40 3.68 -7.97
CA LEU A 195 -43.78 2.33 -7.53
C LEU A 195 -42.92 1.27 -8.24
N SER A 196 -42.64 1.46 -9.53
CA SER A 196 -41.76 0.56 -10.30
C SER A 196 -40.31 0.57 -9.78
N VAL A 197 -39.81 1.76 -9.40
CA VAL A 197 -38.51 1.93 -8.77
C VAL A 197 -38.50 1.29 -7.39
N MET A 198 -39.56 1.47 -6.58
CA MET A 198 -39.69 0.85 -5.26
C MET A 198 -39.67 -0.69 -5.35
N VAL A 199 -40.39 -1.29 -6.31
CA VAL A 199 -40.37 -2.74 -6.54
C VAL A 199 -38.96 -3.22 -6.92
N LYS A 200 -38.30 -2.54 -7.87
CA LYS A 200 -36.91 -2.88 -8.25
C LYS A 200 -35.94 -2.72 -7.08
N THR A 201 -36.10 -1.69 -6.24
CA THR A 201 -35.27 -1.52 -5.05
C THR A 201 -35.52 -2.59 -4.00
N ASN A 202 -36.77 -3.07 -3.88
CA ASN A 202 -37.13 -4.15 -2.97
C ASN A 202 -36.54 -5.50 -3.44
N ASP A 203 -36.58 -5.79 -4.73
CA ASP A 203 -35.96 -6.99 -5.31
C ASP A 203 -34.44 -6.97 -5.13
N ASN A 204 -33.82 -5.81 -5.35
CA ASN A 204 -32.39 -5.62 -5.08
C ASN A 204 -32.06 -5.81 -3.60
N LEU A 205 -32.87 -5.28 -2.68
CA LEU A 205 -32.70 -5.49 -1.24
C LEU A 205 -32.78 -6.97 -0.87
N ASN A 206 -33.75 -7.70 -1.41
CA ASN A 206 -33.87 -9.14 -1.18
C ASN A 206 -32.64 -9.92 -1.69
N SER A 207 -32.09 -9.51 -2.84
CA SER A 207 -30.85 -10.10 -3.37
C SER A 207 -29.61 -9.78 -2.52
N LEU A 208 -29.59 -8.62 -1.86
CA LEU A 208 -28.51 -8.25 -0.94
C LEU A 208 -28.62 -9.02 0.39
N ILE A 209 -29.85 -9.25 0.86
CA ILE A 209 -30.10 -10.07 2.05
C ILE A 209 -29.62 -11.51 1.82
N SER A 210 -29.96 -12.12 0.69
CA SER A 210 -29.49 -13.48 0.38
C SER A 210 -27.96 -13.57 0.26
N LYS A 211 -27.31 -12.59 -0.39
CA LYS A 211 -25.83 -12.50 -0.43
C LYS A 211 -25.21 -12.32 0.96
N LYS A 212 -25.87 -11.55 1.85
CA LYS A 212 -25.39 -11.39 3.23
C LYS A 212 -25.45 -12.70 4.01
N GLU A 213 -26.50 -13.51 3.82
CA GLU A 213 -26.60 -14.83 4.43
C GLU A 213 -25.53 -15.80 3.92
N GLU A 214 -25.24 -15.77 2.62
CA GLU A 214 -24.13 -16.55 2.03
C GLU A 214 -22.77 -16.12 2.60
N ASN A 215 -22.52 -14.82 2.68
CA ASN A 215 -21.29 -14.29 3.29
C ASN A 215 -21.13 -14.70 4.76
N ASN A 216 -22.23 -14.74 5.52
CA ASN A 216 -22.19 -15.22 6.91
C ASN A 216 -21.81 -16.71 6.99
N LYS A 217 -22.29 -17.56 6.07
CA LYS A 217 -21.87 -18.97 6.00
C LYS A 217 -20.39 -19.09 5.68
N ILE A 218 -19.89 -18.30 4.73
CA ILE A 218 -18.46 -18.25 4.39
C ILE A 218 -17.64 -17.84 5.62
N LEU A 219 -18.10 -16.85 6.38
CA LEU A 219 -17.42 -16.37 7.59
C LEU A 219 -17.34 -17.44 8.69
N LEU A 220 -18.41 -18.23 8.86
CA LEU A 220 -18.40 -19.38 9.78
C LEU A 220 -17.38 -20.44 9.33
N ASN A 221 -17.35 -20.78 8.04
CA ASN A 221 -16.37 -21.75 7.50
C ASN A 221 -14.93 -21.27 7.66
N ILE A 222 -14.66 -19.96 7.46
CA ILE A 222 -13.33 -19.36 7.68
C ILE A 222 -12.92 -19.51 9.15
N ASN A 223 -13.84 -19.27 10.10
CA ASN A 223 -13.55 -19.42 11.52
C ASN A 223 -13.23 -20.86 11.91
N GLU A 224 -13.94 -21.85 11.35
CA GLU A 224 -13.62 -23.27 11.56
C GLU A 224 -12.23 -23.62 11.03
N LEU A 225 -11.88 -23.14 9.84
CA LEU A 225 -10.56 -23.38 9.23
C LEU A 225 -9.43 -22.68 10.00
N LEU A 226 -9.68 -21.50 10.55
CA LEU A 226 -8.72 -20.81 11.44
C LEU A 226 -8.48 -21.59 12.73
N ASN A 227 -9.52 -22.20 13.30
CA ASN A 227 -9.37 -23.01 14.50
C ASN A 227 -8.58 -24.30 14.23
N SER A 228 -8.83 -24.98 13.11
CA SER A 228 -8.04 -26.17 12.75
C SER A 228 -6.57 -25.85 12.48
N LEU A 229 -6.28 -24.75 11.78
CA LEU A 229 -4.89 -24.28 11.58
C LEU A 229 -4.19 -23.93 12.90
N LYS A 230 -4.92 -23.35 13.85
CA LYS A 230 -4.37 -23.02 15.16
C LYS A 230 -4.00 -24.28 15.95
N GLU A 231 -4.83 -25.31 15.90
CA GLU A 231 -4.53 -26.60 16.53
C GLU A 231 -3.31 -27.27 15.87
N GLU A 232 -3.21 -27.24 14.54
CA GLU A 232 -2.06 -27.77 13.80
C GLU A 232 -0.75 -27.05 14.15
N GLN A 233 -0.77 -25.72 14.28
CA GLN A 233 0.41 -24.95 14.71
C GLN A 233 0.86 -25.29 16.13
N VAL A 234 -0.07 -25.52 17.06
CA VAL A 234 0.27 -25.92 18.44
C VAL A 234 0.97 -27.28 18.44
N ASN A 235 0.45 -28.24 17.68
CA ASN A 235 1.08 -29.56 17.55
C ASN A 235 2.49 -29.47 16.94
N ASN A 236 2.65 -28.68 15.86
CA ASN A 236 3.95 -28.47 15.23
C ASN A 236 4.98 -27.82 16.18
N VAL A 237 4.55 -26.89 17.04
CA VAL A 237 5.43 -26.28 18.05
C VAL A 237 5.90 -27.30 19.08
N ASP A 238 5.03 -28.24 19.50
CA ASP A 238 5.40 -29.27 20.44
C ASP A 238 6.34 -30.32 19.80
N ASP A 239 6.13 -30.68 18.53
CA ASP A 239 7.06 -31.50 17.76
C ASP A 239 8.44 -30.84 17.65
N ILE A 240 8.51 -29.53 17.36
CA ILE A 240 9.78 -28.78 17.34
C ILE A 240 10.47 -28.79 18.71
N LYS A 241 9.72 -28.68 19.82
CA LYS A 241 10.30 -28.78 21.18
C LYS A 241 10.86 -30.17 21.45
N THR A 242 10.19 -31.24 21.04
CA THR A 242 10.71 -32.60 21.20
C THR A 242 11.96 -32.81 20.36
N LEU A 243 11.98 -32.31 19.13
CA LEU A 243 13.15 -32.36 18.25
C LEU A 243 14.34 -31.58 18.85
N SER A 244 14.10 -30.41 19.44
CA SER A 244 15.11 -29.61 20.13
C SER A 244 15.69 -30.35 21.35
N ARG A 245 14.85 -31.01 22.15
CA ARG A 245 15.33 -31.85 23.26
C ARG A 245 16.21 -32.99 22.77
N ASN A 246 15.78 -33.70 21.73
CA ASN A 246 16.55 -34.79 21.15
C ASN A 246 17.89 -34.30 20.58
N SER A 247 17.91 -33.13 19.94
CA SER A 247 19.16 -32.50 19.46
C SER A 247 20.13 -32.23 20.60
N ASN A 248 19.66 -31.75 21.75
CA ASN A 248 20.53 -31.48 22.90
C ASN A 248 21.12 -32.78 23.48
N VAL A 249 20.32 -33.85 23.56
CA VAL A 249 20.82 -35.18 23.98
C VAL A 249 21.88 -35.70 23.01
N ILE A 250 21.70 -35.53 21.70
CA ILE A 250 22.71 -35.91 20.71
C ILE A 250 24.01 -35.14 20.91
N VAL A 251 23.96 -33.83 21.22
CA VAL A 251 25.15 -33.01 21.50
C VAL A 251 25.88 -33.50 22.75
N GLU A 252 25.15 -33.85 23.81
CA GLU A 252 25.72 -34.40 25.04
C GLU A 252 26.44 -35.73 24.77
N VAL A 253 25.79 -36.65 24.05
CA VAL A 253 26.38 -37.94 23.65
C VAL A 253 27.64 -37.75 22.78
N ILE A 254 27.64 -36.78 21.86
CA ILE A 254 28.84 -36.44 21.06
C ILE A 254 29.98 -35.95 21.99
N GLY A 255 29.65 -35.18 23.03
CA GLY A 255 30.60 -34.75 24.06
C GLY A 255 31.26 -35.95 24.76
N GLU A 256 30.44 -36.89 25.25
CA GLU A 256 30.93 -38.11 25.91
C GLU A 256 31.79 -38.99 24.98
N ILE A 257 31.40 -39.13 23.71
CA ILE A 257 32.18 -39.88 22.71
C ILE A 257 33.55 -39.23 22.49
N ASN A 258 33.60 -37.90 22.40
CA ASN A 258 34.86 -37.17 22.22
C ASN A 258 35.79 -37.32 23.43
N GLU A 259 35.24 -37.26 24.65
CA GLU A 259 36.01 -37.45 25.86
C GLU A 259 36.59 -38.87 25.95
N ASN A 260 35.78 -39.90 25.65
CA ASN A 260 36.21 -41.29 25.58
C ASN A 260 37.28 -41.54 24.50
N ASN A 261 37.16 -40.91 23.34
CA ASN A 261 38.16 -40.98 22.29
C ASN A 261 39.49 -40.35 22.73
N SER A 262 39.46 -39.22 23.44
CA SER A 262 40.67 -38.59 23.98
C SER A 262 41.40 -39.46 25.02
N SER A 263 40.65 -40.23 25.81
CA SER A 263 41.21 -41.21 26.75
C SER A 263 41.85 -42.39 26.00
N SER A 264 41.19 -42.85 24.94
CA SER A 264 41.68 -43.95 24.10
C SER A 264 42.95 -43.59 23.34
N THR A 265 43.07 -42.37 22.81
CA THR A 265 44.32 -41.91 22.16
C THR A 265 45.48 -41.85 23.13
N LYS A 266 45.27 -41.37 24.37
CA LYS A 266 46.29 -41.41 25.44
C LYS A 266 46.74 -42.84 25.76
N LYS A 267 45.82 -43.81 25.78
CA LYS A 267 46.14 -45.24 25.94
C LYS A 267 46.96 -45.79 24.76
N ILE A 268 46.61 -45.42 23.53
CA ILE A 268 47.37 -45.81 22.34
C ILE A 268 48.81 -45.25 22.39
N ASP A 269 49.00 -43.99 22.77
CA ASP A 269 50.32 -43.36 22.90
C ASP A 269 51.21 -44.07 23.92
N SER A 270 50.62 -44.49 25.05
CA SER A 270 51.32 -45.24 26.08
C SER A 270 51.69 -46.65 25.61
N ILE A 271 50.84 -47.32 24.84
CA ILE A 271 51.16 -48.61 24.19
C ILE A 271 52.29 -48.44 23.17
N LEU A 272 52.27 -47.38 22.35
CA LEU A 272 53.33 -47.09 21.38
C LEU A 272 54.68 -46.86 22.06
N LYS A 273 54.69 -46.11 23.18
CA LYS A 273 55.89 -45.94 24.01
C LYS A 273 56.41 -47.29 24.53
N LEU A 274 55.52 -48.16 25.02
CA LEU A 274 55.90 -49.50 25.50
C LEU A 274 56.52 -50.36 24.38
N SER A 275 55.91 -50.32 23.19
CA SER A 275 56.42 -51.02 22.00
C SER A 275 57.83 -50.54 21.61
N SER A 276 58.07 -49.22 21.69
CA SER A 276 59.40 -48.65 21.42
C SER A 276 60.47 -49.15 22.41
N VAL A 277 60.11 -49.25 23.69
CA VAL A 277 60.99 -49.78 24.75
C VAL A 277 61.26 -51.25 24.50
N ASN A 278 60.23 -52.03 24.16
CA ASN A 278 60.38 -53.46 23.88
C ASN A 278 61.32 -53.71 22.69
N ASN A 279 61.17 -52.94 21.60
CA ASN A 279 62.08 -52.99 20.45
C ASN A 279 63.53 -52.64 20.83
N LYS A 280 63.73 -51.65 21.70
CA LYS A 280 65.07 -51.30 22.21
C LYS A 280 65.66 -52.43 23.06
N LEU A 281 64.85 -53.06 23.90
CA LEU A 281 65.25 -54.20 24.72
C LEU A 281 65.67 -55.40 23.84
N LEU A 282 64.90 -55.68 22.77
CA LEU A 282 65.19 -56.73 21.80
C LEU A 282 66.53 -56.52 21.09
N LYS A 283 66.84 -55.27 20.71
CA LYS A 283 68.16 -54.91 20.15
C LYS A 283 69.29 -55.16 21.16
N LEU A 284 69.10 -54.80 22.43
CA LEU A 284 70.11 -55.02 23.47
C LEU A 284 70.33 -56.52 23.75
N ILE A 285 69.25 -57.31 23.77
CA ILE A 285 69.35 -58.77 23.90
C ILE A 285 70.15 -59.35 22.73
N TYR A 286 69.86 -58.94 21.50
CA TYR A 286 70.59 -59.41 20.32
C TYR A 286 72.09 -59.05 20.38
N GLN A 287 72.42 -57.82 20.79
CA GLN A 287 73.81 -57.39 20.99
C GLN A 287 74.53 -58.22 22.06
N ARG A 288 73.89 -58.46 23.21
CA ARG A 288 74.41 -59.34 24.28
C ARG A 288 74.66 -60.74 23.76
N PHE A 289 73.71 -61.31 23.02
CA PHE A 289 73.83 -62.66 22.45
C PHE A 289 75.01 -62.77 21.49
N LYS A 290 75.23 -61.77 20.63
CA LYS A 290 76.39 -61.69 19.74
C LYS A 290 77.71 -61.65 20.50
N ILE A 291 77.78 -60.83 21.56
CA ILE A 291 78.97 -60.77 22.43
C ILE A 291 79.23 -62.14 23.06
N TYR A 292 78.21 -62.81 23.59
CA TYR A 292 78.36 -64.15 24.16
C TYR A 292 78.82 -65.19 23.13
N SER A 293 78.31 -65.15 21.90
CA SER A 293 78.80 -66.07 20.86
C SER A 293 80.27 -65.84 20.51
N GLU A 294 80.71 -64.58 20.43
CA GLU A 294 82.12 -64.24 20.21
C GLU A 294 83.02 -64.70 21.37
N TYR A 295 82.55 -64.59 22.62
CA TYR A 295 83.28 -65.11 23.78
C TYR A 295 83.40 -66.65 23.74
N ILE A 296 82.32 -67.36 23.38
CA ILE A 296 82.34 -68.83 23.26
C ILE A 296 83.30 -69.26 22.14
N GLU A 297 83.31 -68.57 21.01
CA GLU A 297 84.27 -68.80 19.92
C GLU A 297 85.72 -68.61 20.36
N LYS A 298 86.03 -67.50 21.04
CA LYS A 298 87.38 -67.25 21.60
C LYS A 298 87.78 -68.31 22.62
N PHE A 299 86.86 -68.71 23.49
CA PHE A 299 87.12 -69.74 24.48
C PHE A 299 87.42 -71.10 23.82
N LYS A 300 86.66 -71.47 22.78
CA LYS A 300 86.95 -72.67 21.98
C LYS A 300 88.33 -72.62 21.33
N ARG A 301 88.75 -71.48 20.76
CA ARG A 301 90.08 -71.32 20.17
C ARG A 301 91.20 -71.44 21.20
N ASN A 302 91.07 -70.78 22.35
CA ASN A 302 92.06 -70.89 23.43
C ASN A 302 92.22 -72.32 23.95
N ILE A 303 91.13 -73.10 24.06
CA ILE A 303 91.23 -74.52 24.42
C ILE A 303 91.99 -75.30 23.35
N PHE A 304 91.71 -75.04 22.07
CA PHE A 304 92.37 -75.74 20.97
C PHE A 304 93.89 -75.46 20.93
N ASP A 305 94.31 -74.23 21.21
CA ASP A 305 95.73 -73.84 21.25
C ASP A 305 96.48 -74.36 22.49
N THR A 306 95.76 -74.83 23.53
CA THR A 306 96.38 -75.41 24.74
C THR A 306 96.61 -76.93 24.62
N PHE A 307 96.06 -77.56 23.57
CA PHE A 307 96.14 -79.01 23.32
C PHE A 307 97.06 -79.37 22.12
N GLN A 308 97.92 -78.45 21.68
CA GLN A 308 98.92 -78.65 20.63
C GLN A 308 100.33 -78.40 21.18
#